data_AF-A0A846GCN5-F1
#
_entry.id   AF-A0A846GCN5-F1
#
_cell.length_a   1.000
_cell.length_b   1.000
_cell.length_c   1.000
_cell.angle_alpha   90.00
_cell.angle_beta   90.00
_cell.angle_gamma   90.00
#
_symmetry.space_group_name_H-M   'P 1'
#
loop_
_entity.id
_entity.type
_entity.pdbx_description
1 polymer ?
#
loop_
_entity_poly.entity_id
_entity_poly.type
_entity_poly.pdbx_seq_one_letter_code
_entity_poly.pdbx_strand_id
1 'polypeptide(L)'
;MSNYNLNSLSNNNNNNNRKSAKQEQRLYQHLQDLARQQNPEESIGNFRVLFIDASGYFIPEIWQAIETIIDADPDEEEFHNIINRSCYILINCWLQNPQLQKSIPELVNIFQEKPNKLPSCWTSKRVRTLIRSFTETEKYIALQRLAKMFIRETQENTKIVDRKLEKLIDRYPYLYEHCFLNDESTDEEQQEIKMMRLKKQQKYEINLSKYITYQKLRRKSNSVENPTLMRDEELNQAIKYFTTKIYDRQTLRDQAQQFKTYCDLTCSYRNFKDGLYEYLTDTIDPGYSKRQFNRKLYHKLQNTWSDNNTQKPNDSLILGTCQKMLDFLVVESLEQPKHFIFYDLINNLGATIVIGMLLKIVLFCHQAKPYLEQKFSILFNHYQGATTGKVWWLVKSMETLNVAFSTNLGGINRCCF
;
A
#
# COMPACT_ATOMS: atom_id res chain seq x y z
N MET A 1 -53.51 -19.32 -22.40
CA MET A 1 -52.57 -19.89 -21.41
C MET A 1 -51.23 -19.17 -21.56
N SER A 2 -50.47 -19.00 -20.48
CA SER A 2 -49.16 -18.31 -20.39
C SER A 2 -49.18 -16.86 -19.91
N ASN A 3 -49.31 -16.66 -18.59
CA ASN A 3 -48.79 -15.46 -17.91
C ASN A 3 -48.45 -15.69 -16.41
N TYR A 4 -48.23 -16.94 -16.00
CA TYR A 4 -48.03 -17.31 -14.59
C TYR A 4 -46.55 -17.54 -14.17
N ASN A 5 -45.55 -17.33 -15.03
CA ASN A 5 -44.18 -17.78 -14.75
C ASN A 5 -43.11 -16.70 -14.54
N LEU A 6 -43.35 -15.41 -14.81
CA LEU A 6 -42.28 -14.39 -14.69
C LEU A 6 -42.12 -13.83 -13.27
N ASN A 7 -43.22 -13.62 -12.53
CA ASN A 7 -43.16 -13.12 -11.15
C ASN A 7 -42.72 -14.19 -10.13
N SER A 8 -42.91 -15.49 -10.42
CA SER A 8 -42.42 -16.57 -9.56
C SER A 8 -40.90 -16.77 -9.69
N LEU A 9 -40.35 -16.63 -10.90
CA LEU A 9 -38.90 -16.70 -11.16
C LEU A 9 -38.13 -15.55 -10.48
N SER A 10 -38.64 -14.31 -10.56
CA SER A 10 -37.98 -13.16 -9.91
C SER A 10 -38.03 -13.22 -8.38
N ASN A 11 -39.14 -13.68 -7.78
CA ASN A 11 -39.24 -13.85 -6.34
C ASN A 11 -38.45 -15.08 -5.83
N ASN A 12 -38.35 -16.15 -6.62
CA ASN A 12 -37.50 -17.30 -6.29
C ASN A 12 -36.02 -16.94 -6.37
N ASN A 13 -35.57 -16.18 -7.38
CA ASN A 13 -34.18 -15.74 -7.47
C ASN A 13 -33.79 -14.82 -6.30
N ASN A 14 -34.64 -13.87 -5.92
CA ASN A 14 -34.37 -13.00 -4.76
C ASN A 14 -34.38 -13.75 -3.41
N ASN A 15 -35.26 -14.75 -3.25
CA ASN A 15 -35.28 -15.59 -2.05
C ASN A 15 -34.14 -16.60 -2.01
N ASN A 16 -33.72 -17.13 -3.16
CA ASN A 16 -32.59 -18.04 -3.28
C ASN A 16 -31.27 -17.30 -3.04
N ASN A 17 -31.10 -16.09 -3.57
CA ASN A 17 -29.91 -15.26 -3.30
C ASN A 17 -29.80 -14.88 -1.83
N ARG A 18 -30.93 -14.54 -1.17
CA ARG A 18 -30.96 -14.27 0.28
C ARG A 18 -30.68 -15.52 1.13
N LYS A 19 -31.06 -16.70 0.67
CA LYS A 19 -30.75 -17.97 1.33
C LYS A 19 -29.28 -18.34 1.13
N SER A 20 -28.75 -18.22 -0.10
CA SER A 20 -27.35 -18.43 -0.43
C SER A 20 -26.43 -17.55 0.41
N ALA A 21 -26.71 -16.24 0.51
CA ALA A 21 -25.94 -15.30 1.31
C ALA A 21 -25.89 -15.67 2.83
N LYS A 22 -26.98 -16.21 3.38
CA LYS A 22 -26.99 -16.71 4.77
C LYS A 22 -26.15 -17.96 4.95
N GLN A 23 -26.15 -18.86 3.96
CA GLN A 23 -25.34 -20.08 4.00
C GLN A 23 -23.86 -19.79 3.76
N GLU A 24 -23.54 -18.82 2.90
CA GLU A 24 -22.20 -18.27 2.75
C GLU A 24 -21.68 -17.69 4.08
N GLN A 25 -22.49 -16.89 4.77
CA GLN A 25 -22.10 -16.33 6.07
C GLN A 25 -21.82 -17.44 7.10
N ARG A 26 -22.62 -18.52 7.09
CA ARG A 26 -22.41 -19.68 7.95
C ARG A 26 -21.11 -20.41 7.63
N LEU A 27 -20.81 -20.59 6.35
CA LEU A 27 -19.56 -21.15 5.86
C LEU A 27 -18.36 -20.29 6.29
N TYR A 28 -18.46 -18.97 6.14
CA TYR A 28 -17.40 -18.03 6.52
C TYR A 28 -17.17 -18.01 8.03
N GLN A 29 -18.22 -18.04 8.85
CA GLN A 29 -18.10 -18.09 10.30
C GLN A 29 -17.40 -19.36 10.76
N HIS A 30 -17.76 -20.51 10.18
CA HIS A 30 -17.09 -21.78 10.46
C HIS A 30 -15.60 -21.74 10.10
N LEU A 31 -15.22 -21.19 8.94
CA LEU A 31 -13.82 -21.03 8.56
C LEU A 31 -13.06 -20.07 9.49
N GLN A 32 -13.72 -19.03 10.02
CA GLN A 32 -13.12 -18.15 11.03
C GLN A 32 -12.89 -18.89 12.36
N ASP A 33 -13.84 -19.71 12.78
CA ASP A 33 -13.72 -20.49 14.02
C ASP A 33 -12.62 -21.55 13.91
N LEU A 34 -12.48 -22.21 12.76
CA LEU A 34 -11.34 -23.08 12.46
C LEU A 34 -10.01 -22.32 12.54
N ALA A 35 -9.94 -21.13 11.93
CA ALA A 35 -8.72 -20.34 11.92
C ALA A 35 -8.29 -19.90 13.34
N ARG A 36 -9.26 -19.64 14.24
CA ARG A 36 -9.02 -19.24 15.64
C ARG A 36 -8.44 -20.35 16.51
N GLN A 37 -8.62 -21.63 16.16
CA GLN A 37 -8.13 -22.77 16.94
C GLN A 37 -6.60 -23.01 16.79
N GLN A 38 -5.91 -22.17 16.00
CA GLN A 38 -4.44 -22.11 15.87
C GLN A 38 -3.74 -23.39 15.38
N ASN A 39 -4.45 -24.34 14.76
CA ASN A 39 -3.84 -25.49 14.07
C ASN A 39 -4.03 -25.37 12.54
N PRO A 40 -3.02 -24.85 11.79
CA PRO A 40 -3.15 -24.66 10.35
C PRO A 40 -3.24 -25.96 9.55
N GLU A 41 -2.56 -27.03 9.98
CA GLU A 41 -2.59 -28.32 9.28
C GLU A 41 -4.01 -28.91 9.28
N GLU A 42 -4.68 -28.84 10.43
CA GLU A 42 -6.07 -29.27 10.59
C GLU A 42 -7.03 -28.38 9.81
N SER A 43 -6.79 -27.06 9.80
CA SER A 43 -7.58 -26.11 9.02
C SER A 43 -7.48 -26.36 7.52
N ILE A 44 -6.27 -26.66 7.00
CA ILE A 44 -6.02 -27.00 5.60
C ILE A 44 -6.65 -28.36 5.26
N GLY A 45 -6.50 -29.35 6.14
CA GLY A 45 -7.14 -30.66 5.98
C GLY A 45 -8.66 -30.53 5.87
N ASN A 46 -9.27 -29.73 6.75
CA ASN A 46 -10.69 -29.45 6.73
C ASN A 46 -11.13 -28.71 5.45
N PHE A 47 -10.36 -27.71 5.02
CA PHE A 47 -10.61 -27.01 3.76
C PHE A 47 -10.53 -27.96 2.55
N ARG A 48 -9.54 -28.85 2.53
CA ARG A 48 -9.39 -29.87 1.48
C ARG A 48 -10.58 -30.81 1.43
N VAL A 49 -11.04 -31.32 2.58
CA VAL A 49 -12.22 -32.21 2.64
C VAL A 49 -13.46 -31.50 2.10
N LEU A 50 -13.64 -30.23 2.51
CA LEU A 50 -14.80 -29.44 2.19
C LEU A 50 -14.90 -29.08 0.70
N PHE A 51 -13.79 -28.64 0.09
CA PHE A 51 -13.77 -28.11 -1.27
C PHE A 51 -13.11 -29.05 -2.28
N ILE A 52 -11.90 -29.55 -2.01
CA ILE A 52 -11.13 -30.33 -2.99
C ILE A 52 -11.68 -31.75 -3.14
N ASP A 53 -11.81 -32.47 -2.02
CA ASP A 53 -12.39 -33.80 -2.02
C ASP A 53 -13.91 -33.71 -2.18
N ALA A 54 -14.57 -32.69 -1.62
CA ALA A 54 -16.00 -32.45 -1.72
C ALA A 54 -16.84 -33.73 -1.47
N SER A 55 -16.41 -34.58 -0.53
CA SER A 55 -17.00 -35.89 -0.28
C SER A 55 -17.96 -35.91 0.92
N GLY A 56 -18.50 -34.75 1.30
CA GLY A 56 -19.12 -34.53 2.60
C GLY A 56 -18.15 -33.87 3.59
N TYR A 57 -18.70 -33.37 4.70
CA TYR A 57 -17.94 -32.72 5.77
C TYR A 57 -18.38 -33.25 7.13
N PHE A 58 -17.47 -33.28 8.11
CA PHE A 58 -17.75 -33.88 9.43
C PHE A 58 -18.79 -33.10 10.24
N ILE A 59 -19.01 -31.82 9.92
CA ILE A 59 -20.14 -31.02 10.41
C ILE A 59 -21.21 -31.02 9.30
N PRO A 60 -22.31 -31.80 9.46
CA PRO A 60 -23.34 -31.93 8.43
C PRO A 60 -23.96 -30.60 8.02
N GLU A 61 -24.08 -29.66 8.95
CA GLU A 61 -24.70 -28.37 8.73
C GLU A 61 -23.89 -27.46 7.78
N ILE A 62 -22.56 -27.63 7.77
CA ILE A 62 -21.67 -26.89 6.86
C ILE A 62 -21.71 -27.51 5.46
N TRP A 63 -21.82 -28.84 5.39
CA TRP A 63 -22.04 -29.51 4.10
C TRP A 63 -23.39 -29.13 3.48
N GLN A 64 -24.46 -29.06 4.29
CA GLN A 64 -25.77 -28.57 3.86
C GLN A 64 -25.74 -27.12 3.37
N ALA A 65 -24.88 -26.28 3.97
CA ALA A 65 -24.68 -24.91 3.51
C ALA A 65 -24.10 -24.88 2.08
N ILE A 66 -23.12 -25.74 1.78
CA ILE A 66 -22.57 -25.90 0.43
C ILE A 66 -23.61 -26.48 -0.54
N GLU A 67 -24.37 -27.50 -0.12
CA GLU A 67 -25.46 -28.04 -0.94
C GLU A 67 -26.45 -26.94 -1.31
N THR A 68 -26.88 -26.13 -0.35
CA THR A 68 -27.82 -25.03 -0.59
C THR A 68 -27.24 -23.95 -1.52
N ILE A 69 -25.95 -23.62 -1.39
CA ILE A 69 -25.27 -22.67 -2.27
C ILE A 69 -25.24 -23.22 -3.70
N ILE A 70 -24.90 -24.49 -3.87
CA ILE A 70 -24.79 -25.11 -5.20
C ILE A 70 -26.16 -25.36 -5.84
N ASP A 71 -27.18 -25.70 -5.05
CA ASP A 71 -28.56 -25.88 -5.50
C ASP A 71 -29.21 -24.55 -5.93
N ALA A 72 -28.67 -23.41 -5.49
CA ALA A 72 -29.05 -22.09 -5.99
C ALA A 72 -28.52 -21.80 -7.42
N ASP A 73 -27.72 -22.72 -7.98
CA ASP A 73 -27.07 -22.65 -9.29
C ASP A 73 -26.31 -21.34 -9.53
N PRO A 74 -25.29 -21.04 -8.69
CA PRO A 74 -24.50 -19.84 -8.83
C PRO A 74 -23.73 -19.88 -10.15
N ASP A 75 -23.55 -18.71 -10.75
CA ASP A 75 -22.62 -18.59 -11.86
C ASP A 75 -21.17 -18.86 -11.39
N GLU A 76 -20.26 -19.06 -12.34
CA GLU A 76 -18.89 -19.39 -11.99
C GLU A 76 -18.23 -18.27 -11.17
N GLU A 77 -18.52 -17.02 -11.49
CA GLU A 77 -17.90 -15.86 -10.85
C GLU A 77 -18.34 -15.70 -9.39
N GLU A 78 -19.62 -15.90 -9.10
CA GLU A 78 -20.22 -15.89 -7.77
C GLU A 78 -19.59 -16.98 -6.89
N PHE A 79 -19.49 -18.21 -7.39
CA PHE A 79 -18.83 -19.27 -6.63
C PHE A 79 -17.32 -19.03 -6.47
N HIS A 80 -16.64 -18.47 -7.48
CA HIS A 80 -15.23 -18.07 -7.38
C HIS A 80 -15.03 -17.01 -6.29
N ASN A 81 -15.98 -16.09 -6.11
CA ASN A 81 -15.94 -15.11 -5.01
C ASN A 81 -16.03 -15.79 -3.64
N ILE A 82 -16.91 -16.79 -3.51
CA ILE A 82 -17.06 -17.57 -2.27
C ILE A 82 -15.76 -18.28 -1.92
N ILE A 83 -15.16 -19.00 -2.88
CA ILE A 83 -13.89 -19.72 -2.67
C ILE A 83 -12.75 -18.75 -2.35
N ASN A 84 -12.66 -17.63 -3.07
CA ASN A 84 -11.64 -16.62 -2.83
C ASN A 84 -11.75 -16.07 -1.40
N ARG A 85 -12.97 -15.70 -0.97
CA ARG A 85 -13.25 -15.23 0.39
C ARG A 85 -12.93 -16.28 1.45
N SER A 86 -13.27 -17.55 1.21
CA SER A 86 -12.92 -18.67 2.08
C SER A 86 -11.40 -18.82 2.26
N CYS A 87 -10.61 -18.64 1.20
CA CYS A 87 -9.14 -18.64 1.29
C CYS A 87 -8.64 -17.46 2.12
N TYR A 88 -9.13 -16.25 1.86
CA TYR A 88 -8.70 -15.06 2.58
C TYR A 88 -9.07 -15.06 4.07
N ILE A 89 -10.16 -15.73 4.47
CA ILE A 89 -10.49 -15.90 5.90
C ILE A 89 -9.36 -16.63 6.65
N LEU A 90 -8.88 -17.75 6.10
CA LEU A 90 -7.80 -18.53 6.69
C LEU A 90 -6.47 -17.77 6.62
N ILE A 91 -6.15 -17.20 5.44
CA ILE A 91 -4.92 -16.43 5.21
C ILE A 91 -4.85 -15.23 6.16
N ASN A 92 -5.92 -14.45 6.30
CA ASN A 92 -5.95 -13.26 7.15
C ASN A 92 -5.70 -13.59 8.62
N CYS A 93 -6.15 -14.75 9.09
CA CYS A 93 -5.86 -15.22 10.43
C CYS A 93 -4.38 -15.60 10.59
N TRP A 94 -3.83 -16.38 9.64
CA TRP A 94 -2.43 -16.80 9.69
C TRP A 94 -1.45 -15.65 9.48
N LEU A 95 -1.83 -14.61 8.73
CA LEU A 95 -1.03 -13.39 8.58
C LEU A 95 -0.79 -12.66 9.92
N GLN A 96 -1.72 -12.76 10.88
CA GLN A 96 -1.54 -12.16 12.21
C GLN A 96 -0.46 -12.85 13.05
N ASN A 97 -0.10 -14.10 12.73
CA ASN A 97 0.81 -14.93 13.51
C ASN A 97 1.97 -15.44 12.63
N PRO A 98 3.20 -14.91 12.78
CA PRO A 98 4.35 -15.27 11.94
C PRO A 98 4.67 -16.77 11.85
N GLN A 99 4.32 -17.55 12.88
CA GLN A 99 4.55 -19.00 12.90
C GLN A 99 3.59 -19.77 11.97
N LEU A 100 2.37 -19.24 11.74
CA LEU A 100 1.32 -19.89 10.95
C LEU A 100 1.39 -19.51 9.46
N GLN A 101 2.20 -18.50 9.10
CA GLN A 101 2.34 -18.02 7.72
C GLN A 101 2.91 -19.08 6.77
N LYS A 102 3.62 -20.08 7.29
CA LYS A 102 4.15 -21.24 6.54
C LYS A 102 3.06 -22.12 5.92
N SER A 103 1.83 -22.02 6.41
CA SER A 103 0.69 -22.82 5.97
C SER A 103 -0.10 -22.15 4.83
N ILE A 104 0.15 -20.87 4.55
CA ILE A 104 -0.45 -20.16 3.42
C ILE A 104 -0.10 -20.82 2.07
N PRO A 105 1.16 -21.21 1.80
CA PRO A 105 1.48 -21.99 0.62
C PRO A 105 0.83 -23.36 0.54
N GLU A 106 0.74 -24.05 1.68
CA GLU A 106 0.13 -25.37 1.76
C GLU A 106 -1.34 -25.28 1.35
N LEU A 107 -2.07 -24.29 1.86
CA LEU A 107 -3.46 -23.99 1.46
C LEU A 107 -3.60 -23.72 -0.04
N VAL A 108 -2.67 -23.00 -0.67
CA VAL A 108 -2.79 -22.69 -2.11
C VAL A 108 -2.40 -23.89 -2.99
N ASN A 109 -1.51 -24.74 -2.50
CA ASN A 109 -1.07 -25.94 -3.21
C ASN A 109 -2.16 -27.03 -3.26
N ILE A 110 -3.09 -27.10 -2.29
CA ILE A 110 -4.17 -28.11 -2.32
C ILE A 110 -5.05 -28.00 -3.57
N PHE A 111 -5.13 -26.83 -4.21
CA PHE A 111 -5.88 -26.63 -5.45
C PHE A 111 -5.22 -27.32 -6.66
N GLN A 112 -3.93 -27.66 -6.58
CA GLN A 112 -3.22 -28.44 -7.59
C GLN A 112 -3.31 -29.95 -7.33
N GLU A 113 -3.83 -30.36 -6.17
CA GLU A 113 -3.97 -31.76 -5.81
C GLU A 113 -5.19 -32.39 -6.47
N LYS A 114 -5.11 -33.69 -6.73
CA LYS A 114 -6.24 -34.47 -7.23
C LYS A 114 -7.13 -34.90 -6.06
N PRO A 115 -8.47 -34.87 -6.23
CA PRO A 115 -9.37 -35.43 -5.23
C PRO A 115 -9.05 -36.91 -4.97
N ASN A 116 -9.09 -37.33 -3.70
CA ASN A 116 -8.72 -38.69 -3.31
C ASN A 116 -9.78 -39.74 -3.70
N LYS A 117 -11.02 -39.32 -3.89
CA LYS A 117 -12.18 -40.19 -4.14
C LYS A 117 -12.97 -39.74 -5.37
N LEU A 118 -13.74 -40.63 -5.98
CA LEU A 118 -14.74 -40.26 -6.98
C LEU A 118 -15.84 -39.39 -6.33
N PRO A 119 -16.48 -38.48 -7.07
CA PRO A 119 -17.55 -37.66 -6.52
C PRO A 119 -18.73 -38.55 -6.12
N SER A 120 -19.23 -38.37 -4.90
CA SER A 120 -20.31 -39.20 -4.35
C SER A 120 -21.70 -38.74 -4.82
N CYS A 121 -21.87 -37.44 -5.07
CA CYS A 121 -23.15 -36.84 -5.50
C CYS A 121 -22.94 -35.74 -6.55
N TRP A 122 -24.07 -35.20 -7.06
CA TRP A 122 -24.05 -34.10 -8.02
C TRP A 122 -23.37 -32.85 -7.46
N THR A 123 -23.65 -32.47 -6.20
CA THR A 123 -23.02 -31.34 -5.52
C THR A 123 -21.50 -31.48 -5.50
N SER A 124 -20.98 -32.66 -5.14
CA SER A 124 -19.54 -32.96 -5.19
C SER A 124 -18.95 -32.75 -6.58
N LYS A 125 -19.68 -33.16 -7.63
CA LYS A 125 -19.24 -33.02 -9.01
C LYS A 125 -19.23 -31.54 -9.44
N ARG A 126 -20.25 -30.77 -9.05
CA ARG A 126 -20.36 -29.34 -9.39
C ARG A 126 -19.30 -28.51 -8.68
N VAL A 127 -19.10 -28.70 -7.37
CA VAL A 127 -18.04 -28.05 -6.57
C VAL A 127 -16.67 -28.29 -7.18
N ARG A 128 -16.33 -29.55 -7.51
CA ARG A 128 -15.04 -29.87 -8.14
C ARG A 128 -14.85 -29.24 -9.52
N THR A 129 -15.94 -29.07 -10.27
CA THR A 129 -15.91 -28.41 -11.59
C THR A 129 -15.62 -26.92 -11.43
N LEU A 130 -16.33 -26.26 -10.51
CA LEU A 130 -16.14 -24.83 -10.21
C LEU A 130 -14.76 -24.53 -9.62
N ILE A 131 -14.22 -25.42 -8.80
CA ILE A 131 -12.85 -25.31 -8.28
C ILE A 131 -11.83 -25.48 -9.40
N ARG A 132 -12.09 -26.34 -10.39
CA ARG A 132 -11.22 -26.47 -11.54
C ARG A 132 -11.24 -25.22 -12.41
N SER A 133 -12.40 -24.59 -12.64
CA SER A 133 -12.41 -23.32 -13.38
C SER A 133 -11.81 -22.18 -12.56
N PHE A 134 -11.91 -22.22 -11.22
CA PHE A 134 -11.27 -21.24 -10.34
C PHE A 134 -9.74 -21.18 -10.52
N THR A 135 -9.07 -22.32 -10.77
CA THR A 135 -7.60 -22.32 -10.94
C THR A 135 -7.11 -21.62 -12.21
N GLU A 136 -8.01 -21.29 -13.13
CA GLU A 136 -7.71 -20.54 -14.36
C GLU A 136 -7.95 -19.02 -14.19
N THR A 137 -8.50 -18.59 -13.05
CA THR A 137 -8.89 -17.19 -12.80
C THR A 137 -7.74 -16.32 -12.30
N GLU A 138 -7.88 -15.00 -12.49
CA GLU A 138 -6.98 -14.01 -11.89
C GLU A 138 -6.99 -14.06 -10.35
N LYS A 139 -8.12 -14.45 -9.73
CA LYS A 139 -8.26 -14.62 -8.27
C LYS A 139 -7.31 -15.71 -7.76
N TYR A 140 -7.26 -16.85 -8.43
CA TYR A 140 -6.32 -17.92 -8.08
C TYR A 140 -4.86 -17.55 -8.39
N ILE A 141 -4.60 -16.86 -9.50
CA ILE A 141 -3.26 -16.34 -9.81
C ILE A 141 -2.78 -15.38 -8.70
N ALA A 142 -3.67 -14.54 -8.14
CA ALA A 142 -3.37 -13.68 -7.00
C ALA A 142 -3.03 -14.49 -5.74
N LEU A 143 -3.80 -15.56 -5.43
CA LEU A 143 -3.48 -16.48 -4.33
C LEU A 143 -2.15 -17.21 -4.55
N GLN A 144 -1.82 -17.63 -5.78
CA GLN A 144 -0.53 -18.23 -6.11
C GLN A 144 0.63 -17.24 -5.95
N ARG A 145 0.44 -15.97 -6.31
CA ARG A 145 1.43 -14.91 -6.07
C ARG A 145 1.66 -14.75 -4.57
N LEU A 146 0.58 -14.71 -3.79
CA LEU A 146 0.60 -14.62 -2.32
C LEU A 146 1.32 -15.83 -1.70
N ALA A 147 0.95 -17.06 -2.03
CA ALA A 147 1.62 -18.27 -1.54
C ALA A 147 3.12 -18.32 -1.87
N LYS A 148 3.52 -17.92 -3.09
CA LYS A 148 4.94 -17.84 -3.48
C LYS A 148 5.73 -16.83 -2.62
N MET A 149 5.08 -15.86 -1.97
CA MET A 149 5.73 -14.97 -0.99
C MET A 149 6.18 -15.74 0.27
N PHE A 150 5.48 -16.80 0.66
CA PHE A 150 5.67 -17.52 1.93
C PHE A 150 6.44 -18.86 1.80
N ILE A 151 6.47 -19.52 0.63
CA ILE A 151 7.28 -20.74 0.38
C ILE A 151 8.79 -20.50 0.61
N ARG A 152 9.25 -19.27 0.42
CA ARG A 152 10.68 -18.88 0.54
C ARG A 152 11.09 -18.42 1.95
N GLU A 153 10.24 -18.59 2.97
CA GLU A 153 10.57 -18.23 4.36
C GLU A 153 11.04 -19.41 5.23
N THR A 154 10.98 -20.66 4.74
CA THR A 154 11.37 -21.87 5.49
C THR A 154 12.82 -22.32 5.30
N GLN A 155 13.56 -21.73 4.37
CA GLN A 155 14.99 -21.98 4.20
C GLN A 155 15.73 -20.64 4.13
N GLU A 156 16.65 -20.47 5.07
CA GLU A 156 17.72 -19.45 5.13
C GLU A 156 17.45 -18.13 5.89
N ASN A 157 17.87 -18.18 7.16
CA ASN A 157 18.52 -17.07 7.85
C ASN A 157 19.76 -16.59 7.07
N THR A 158 19.62 -15.79 6.02
CA THR A 158 20.72 -14.91 5.57
C THR A 158 20.21 -13.58 4.99
N LYS A 159 20.68 -12.49 5.60
CA LYS A 159 20.90 -11.11 5.09
C LYS A 159 19.78 -10.44 4.26
N ILE A 160 19.42 -9.24 4.71
CA ILE A 160 18.38 -8.27 4.28
C ILE A 160 18.34 -7.90 2.77
N VAL A 161 19.14 -8.53 1.90
CA VAL A 161 19.39 -8.08 0.51
C VAL A 161 18.34 -8.54 -0.51
N ASP A 162 17.55 -9.59 -0.25
CA ASP A 162 16.66 -10.21 -1.27
C ASP A 162 15.18 -10.37 -0.88
N ARG A 163 14.61 -9.44 -0.10
CA ARG A 163 13.14 -9.38 0.10
C ARG A 163 12.48 -8.72 -1.12
N LYS A 164 11.24 -9.07 -1.47
CA LYS A 164 10.48 -8.31 -2.49
C LYS A 164 9.93 -7.01 -1.89
N LEU A 165 9.82 -5.96 -2.71
CA LEU A 165 9.34 -4.64 -2.27
C LEU A 165 7.93 -4.69 -1.67
N GLU A 166 7.04 -5.52 -2.24
CA GLU A 166 5.67 -5.73 -1.77
C GLU A 166 5.58 -6.04 -0.27
N LYS A 167 6.56 -6.77 0.29
CA LYS A 167 6.60 -7.15 1.71
C LYS A 167 6.86 -5.96 2.65
N LEU A 168 7.25 -4.80 2.12
CA LEU A 168 7.51 -3.59 2.89
C LEU A 168 6.29 -2.67 3.00
N ILE A 169 5.16 -2.98 2.36
CA ILE A 169 3.97 -2.09 2.39
C ILE A 169 3.56 -1.74 3.82
N ASP A 170 3.64 -2.71 4.74
CA ASP A 170 3.32 -2.55 6.16
C ASP A 170 4.08 -1.42 6.89
N ARG A 171 5.23 -1.00 6.33
CA ARG A 171 6.08 0.06 6.87
C ARG A 171 5.71 1.45 6.38
N TYR A 172 4.85 1.56 5.36
CA TYR A 172 4.51 2.81 4.70
C TYR A 172 3.00 3.09 4.78
N PRO A 173 2.46 3.44 5.97
CA PRO A 173 1.04 3.73 6.17
C PRO A 173 0.50 4.83 5.25
N TYR A 174 1.35 5.77 4.86
CA TYR A 174 0.99 6.86 3.96
C TYR A 174 0.65 6.40 2.53
N LEU A 175 0.97 5.16 2.15
CA LEU A 175 0.60 4.60 0.84
C LEU A 175 -0.76 3.88 0.84
N TYR A 176 -1.32 3.59 2.02
CA TYR A 176 -2.43 2.65 2.16
C TYR A 176 -3.67 3.06 1.38
N GLU A 177 -4.02 4.35 1.42
CA GLU A 177 -5.19 4.88 0.71
C GLU A 177 -5.08 4.68 -0.81
N HIS A 178 -3.87 4.74 -1.38
CA HIS A 178 -3.67 4.62 -2.81
C HIS A 178 -3.27 3.20 -3.26
N CYS A 179 -3.01 2.29 -2.32
CA CYS A 179 -2.66 0.89 -2.62
C CYS A 179 -3.81 -0.09 -2.33
N PHE A 180 -4.74 0.26 -1.43
CA PHE A 180 -5.79 -0.65 -0.97
C PHE A 180 -7.22 -0.18 -1.27
N LEU A 181 -7.43 1.10 -1.60
CA LEU A 181 -8.74 1.62 -1.99
C LEU A 181 -8.82 1.81 -3.50
N ASN A 182 -9.95 1.40 -4.06
CA ASN A 182 -10.35 1.67 -5.43
C ASN A 182 -11.68 2.44 -5.43
N ASP A 183 -12.12 2.92 -6.60
CA ASP A 183 -13.39 3.67 -6.73
C ASP A 183 -14.64 2.86 -6.33
N GLU A 184 -14.52 1.53 -6.20
CA GLU A 184 -15.57 0.61 -5.78
C GLU A 184 -15.54 0.28 -4.27
N SER A 185 -14.56 0.80 -3.52
CA SER A 185 -14.42 0.50 -2.08
C SER A 185 -15.54 1.12 -1.25
N THR A 186 -16.11 0.31 -0.36
CA THR A 186 -17.22 0.71 0.53
C THR A 186 -16.78 1.73 1.58
N ASP A 187 -17.74 2.50 2.13
CA ASP A 187 -17.47 3.46 3.20
C ASP A 187 -16.84 2.80 4.44
N GLU A 188 -17.21 1.55 4.73
CA GLU A 188 -16.66 0.76 5.84
C GLU A 188 -15.18 0.42 5.59
N GLU A 189 -14.83 -0.07 4.39
CA GLU A 189 -13.44 -0.36 4.00
C GLU A 189 -12.57 0.90 4.04
N GLN A 190 -13.11 2.05 3.60
CA GLN A 190 -12.42 3.33 3.69
C GLN A 190 -12.14 3.74 5.13
N GLN A 191 -13.09 3.55 6.04
CA GLN A 191 -12.91 3.86 7.46
C GLN A 191 -11.90 2.93 8.11
N GLU A 192 -11.95 1.62 7.82
CA GLU A 192 -10.99 0.65 8.34
C GLU A 192 -9.56 0.96 7.91
N ILE A 193 -9.35 1.25 6.63
CA ILE A 193 -8.03 1.58 6.08
C ILE A 193 -7.49 2.88 6.71
N LYS A 194 -8.34 3.90 6.90
CA LYS A 194 -7.97 5.14 7.61
C LYS A 194 -7.55 4.86 9.06
N MET A 195 -8.30 4.03 9.77
CA MET A 195 -7.97 3.66 11.16
C MET A 195 -6.66 2.86 11.25
N MET A 196 -6.44 1.92 10.32
CA MET A 196 -5.20 1.15 10.23
C MET A 196 -3.99 2.05 9.95
N ARG A 197 -4.13 2.98 8.99
CA ARG A 197 -3.13 3.99 8.66
C ARG A 197 -2.74 4.78 9.91
N LEU A 198 -3.74 5.33 10.63
CA LEU A 198 -3.50 6.14 11.82
C LEU A 198 -2.76 5.36 12.91
N LYS A 199 -3.20 4.13 13.19
CA LYS A 199 -2.58 3.27 14.22
C LYS A 199 -1.13 2.92 13.89
N LYS A 200 -0.85 2.56 12.63
CA LYS A 200 0.52 2.22 12.19
C LYS A 200 1.42 3.46 12.18
N GLN A 201 0.92 4.60 11.72
CA GLN A 201 1.65 5.87 11.73
C GLN A 201 2.02 6.30 13.16
N GLN A 202 1.07 6.27 14.09
CA GLN A 202 1.32 6.59 15.50
C GLN A 202 2.35 5.66 16.13
N LYS A 203 2.25 4.34 15.88
CA LYS A 203 3.24 3.36 16.36
C LYS A 203 4.63 3.68 15.83
N TYR A 204 4.75 4.02 14.54
CA TYR A 204 6.01 4.43 13.94
C TYR A 204 6.57 5.71 14.58
N GLU A 205 5.77 6.75 14.76
CA GLU A 205 6.18 8.01 15.40
C GLU A 205 6.64 7.84 16.84
N ILE A 206 5.95 6.99 17.62
CA ILE A 206 6.35 6.64 18.99
C ILE A 206 7.70 5.90 18.98
N ASN A 207 7.88 4.94 18.09
CA ASN A 207 9.14 4.19 18.01
C ASN A 207 10.30 5.09 17.57
N LEU A 208 10.06 5.99 16.60
CA LEU A 208 11.05 6.96 16.12
C LEU A 208 11.46 7.92 17.23
N SER A 209 10.50 8.50 17.97
CA SER A 209 10.79 9.42 19.08
C SER A 209 11.56 8.74 20.22
N LYS A 210 11.20 7.50 20.58
CA LYS A 210 11.95 6.68 21.55
C LYS A 210 13.38 6.44 21.09
N TYR A 211 13.58 6.07 19.84
CA TYR A 211 14.90 5.82 19.26
C TYR A 211 15.78 7.06 19.28
N ILE A 212 15.26 8.22 18.85
CA ILE A 212 15.98 9.51 18.85
C ILE A 212 16.38 9.92 20.28
N THR A 213 15.44 9.83 21.21
CA THR A 213 15.68 10.16 22.62
C THR A 213 16.75 9.25 23.21
N TYR A 214 16.70 7.97 22.89
CA TYR A 214 17.68 6.99 23.34
C TYR A 214 19.08 7.25 22.78
N GLN A 215 19.19 7.54 21.48
CA GLN A 215 20.47 7.89 20.85
C GLN A 215 21.16 9.09 21.52
N LYS A 216 20.39 10.12 21.88
CA LYS A 216 20.92 11.31 22.57
C LYS A 216 21.43 11.01 23.98
N LEU A 217 20.79 10.08 24.69
CA LEU A 217 21.10 9.77 26.10
C LEU A 217 22.28 8.80 26.29
N ARG A 218 22.86 8.22 25.22
CA ARG A 218 24.05 7.33 25.25
C ARG A 218 24.04 6.24 26.36
N ARG A 219 22.87 5.66 26.69
CA ARG A 219 22.75 4.66 27.76
C ARG A 219 23.13 3.26 27.29
N LYS A 220 24.28 2.73 27.73
CA LYS A 220 24.86 1.42 27.32
C LYS A 220 24.02 0.16 27.62
N SER A 221 22.81 0.25 28.20
CA SER A 221 22.19 -0.91 28.88
C SER A 221 20.96 -1.55 28.22
N ASN A 222 20.38 -1.04 27.11
CA ASN A 222 19.32 -1.73 26.35
C ASN A 222 19.18 -1.06 24.96
N SER A 223 19.61 -1.71 23.88
CA SER A 223 19.56 -1.14 22.53
C SER A 223 18.11 -1.01 22.05
N VAL A 224 17.60 0.22 21.91
CA VAL A 224 16.35 0.46 21.17
C VAL A 224 16.65 0.24 19.69
N GLU A 225 15.92 -0.67 19.04
CA GLU A 225 16.09 -0.94 17.61
C GLU A 225 15.72 0.27 16.75
N ASN A 226 16.48 0.49 15.68
CA ASN A 226 16.18 1.51 14.68
C ASN A 226 14.87 1.14 13.96
N PRO A 227 13.82 2.00 14.01
CA PRO A 227 12.52 1.70 13.41
C PRO A 227 12.52 1.85 11.87
N THR A 228 13.62 2.30 11.27
CA THR A 228 13.80 2.47 9.82
C THR A 228 14.66 1.36 9.22
N LEU A 229 14.70 1.26 7.89
CA LEU A 229 15.68 0.42 7.19
C LEU A 229 17.02 1.13 6.92
N MET A 230 17.13 2.41 7.25
CA MET A 230 18.33 3.20 7.03
C MET A 230 19.39 2.89 8.08
N ARG A 231 20.67 3.08 7.73
CA ARG A 231 21.75 3.04 8.72
C ARG A 231 21.57 4.18 9.73
N ASP A 232 22.01 3.98 10.97
CA ASP A 232 21.86 4.95 12.05
C ASP A 232 22.45 6.34 11.68
N GLU A 233 23.59 6.36 11.01
CA GLU A 233 24.22 7.59 10.50
C GLU A 233 23.34 8.31 9.47
N GLU A 234 22.72 7.57 8.55
CA GLU A 234 21.86 8.11 7.50
C GLU A 234 20.56 8.65 8.09
N LEU A 235 19.96 7.92 9.03
CA LEU A 235 18.78 8.35 9.77
C LEU A 235 19.07 9.64 10.56
N ASN A 236 20.22 9.72 11.23
CA ASN A 236 20.62 10.92 11.97
C ASN A 236 20.84 12.13 11.07
N GLN A 237 21.45 11.94 9.90
CA GLN A 237 21.60 12.98 8.90
C GLN A 237 20.25 13.47 8.38
N ALA A 238 19.33 12.55 8.09
CA ALA A 238 17.98 12.87 7.64
C ALA A 238 17.21 13.65 8.72
N ILE A 239 17.20 13.17 9.96
CA ILE A 239 16.57 13.87 11.09
C ILE A 239 17.18 15.26 11.25
N LYS A 240 18.51 15.38 11.28
CA LYS A 240 19.18 16.68 11.40
C LYS A 240 18.74 17.62 10.27
N TYR A 241 18.75 17.15 9.03
CA TYR A 241 18.32 17.95 7.88
C TYR A 241 16.87 18.42 8.00
N PHE A 242 15.97 17.56 8.51
CA PHE A 242 14.54 17.84 8.60
C PHE A 242 14.13 18.63 9.85
N THR A 243 14.93 18.66 10.91
CA THR A 243 14.57 19.30 12.19
C THR A 243 15.46 20.48 12.57
N THR A 244 16.73 20.50 12.13
CA THR A 244 17.67 21.56 12.50
C THR A 244 17.66 22.70 11.50
N LYS A 245 18.12 23.86 11.98
CA LYS A 245 18.43 25.03 11.16
C LYS A 245 19.58 24.67 10.21
N ILE A 246 19.32 24.65 8.92
CA ILE A 246 20.31 24.29 7.88
C ILE A 246 21.28 25.48 7.73
N TYR A 247 22.59 25.28 7.95
CA TYR A 247 23.65 26.31 7.77
C TYR A 247 23.35 27.67 8.43
N ASP A 248 22.90 27.67 9.69
CA ASP A 248 22.52 28.89 10.44
C ASP A 248 21.27 29.63 9.90
N ARG A 249 20.56 29.00 8.95
CA ARG A 249 19.29 29.46 8.38
C ARG A 249 18.11 28.66 8.90
N GLN A 250 16.95 29.26 8.73
CA GLN A 250 15.60 28.79 9.03
C GLN A 250 15.32 27.31 8.71
N THR A 251 14.42 26.68 9.47
CA THR A 251 13.95 25.30 9.22
C THR A 251 13.17 25.23 7.91
N LEU A 252 12.97 24.02 7.35
CA LEU A 252 12.14 23.85 6.14
C LEU A 252 10.72 24.41 6.30
N ARG A 253 10.15 24.30 7.51
CA ARG A 253 8.84 24.92 7.82
C ARG A 253 8.88 26.43 7.81
N ASP A 254 9.93 27.03 8.39
CA ASP A 254 10.10 28.49 8.39
C ASP A 254 10.26 29.01 6.96
N GLN A 255 11.04 28.31 6.12
CA GLN A 255 11.19 28.62 4.70
C GLN A 255 9.85 28.50 3.95
N ALA A 256 9.06 27.45 4.20
CA ALA A 256 7.74 27.29 3.59
C ALA A 256 6.78 28.42 3.99
N GLN A 257 6.82 28.84 5.26
CA GLN A 257 5.99 29.94 5.76
C GLN A 257 6.39 31.27 5.11
N GLN A 258 7.69 31.53 4.94
CA GLN A 258 8.15 32.72 4.24
C GLN A 258 7.77 32.72 2.77
N PHE A 259 7.91 31.58 2.09
CA PHE A 259 7.49 31.45 0.72
C PHE A 259 5.98 31.67 0.57
N LYS A 260 5.18 31.24 1.56
CA LYS A 260 3.75 31.55 1.62
C LYS A 260 3.47 33.05 1.69
N THR A 261 4.13 33.75 2.60
CA THR A 261 4.03 35.22 2.70
C THR A 261 4.46 35.90 1.39
N TYR A 262 5.51 35.40 0.74
CA TYR A 262 5.93 35.89 -0.58
C TYR A 262 4.83 35.69 -1.63
N CYS A 263 4.20 34.52 -1.69
CA CYS A 263 3.12 34.22 -2.62
C CYS A 263 1.92 35.15 -2.44
N ASP A 264 1.54 35.45 -1.19
CA ASP A 264 0.41 36.34 -0.88
C ASP A 264 0.62 37.77 -1.41
N LEU A 265 1.88 38.22 -1.39
CA LEU A 265 2.34 39.52 -1.87
C LEU A 265 2.58 39.54 -3.40
N THR A 266 2.67 38.38 -4.05
CA THR A 266 3.01 38.29 -5.46
C THR A 266 1.83 38.67 -6.35
N CYS A 267 2.05 39.61 -7.26
CA CYS A 267 1.00 40.13 -8.15
C CYS A 267 0.83 39.33 -9.46
N SER A 268 1.80 38.50 -9.84
CA SER A 268 1.78 37.76 -11.11
C SER A 268 2.19 36.30 -10.95
N TYR A 269 1.53 35.42 -11.70
CA TYR A 269 1.82 33.99 -11.71
C TYR A 269 3.22 33.68 -12.23
N ARG A 270 3.77 34.54 -13.11
CA ARG A 270 5.18 34.46 -13.53
C ARG A 270 6.15 34.62 -12.36
N ASN A 271 5.98 35.67 -11.54
CA ASN A 271 6.84 35.91 -10.39
C ASN A 271 6.72 34.78 -9.36
N PHE A 272 5.52 34.23 -9.18
CA PHE A 272 5.31 33.04 -8.36
C PHE A 272 6.16 31.86 -8.85
N LYS A 273 6.19 31.60 -10.17
CA LYS A 273 7.00 30.52 -10.75
C LYS A 273 8.50 30.74 -10.60
N ASP A 274 8.96 31.98 -10.76
CA ASP A 274 10.37 32.33 -10.53
C ASP A 274 10.76 32.13 -9.05
N GLY A 275 9.93 32.62 -8.12
CA GLY A 275 10.12 32.40 -6.69
C GLY A 275 10.05 30.92 -6.29
N LEU A 276 9.15 30.14 -6.90
CA LEU A 276 9.04 28.69 -6.66
C LEU A 276 10.31 27.96 -7.11
N TYR A 277 10.88 28.35 -8.25
CA TYR A 277 12.15 27.80 -8.71
C TYR A 277 13.29 28.07 -7.70
N GLU A 278 13.42 29.32 -7.23
CA GLU A 278 14.43 29.69 -6.23
C GLU A 278 14.22 28.94 -4.91
N TYR A 279 12.98 28.90 -4.43
CA TYR A 279 12.60 28.20 -3.19
C TYR A 279 12.94 26.71 -3.19
N LEU A 280 12.81 26.06 -4.36
CA LEU A 280 13.11 24.63 -4.50
C LEU A 280 14.60 24.34 -4.73
N THR A 281 15.36 25.31 -5.24
CA THR A 281 16.77 25.12 -5.63
C THR A 281 17.77 25.72 -4.66
N ASP A 282 17.34 26.49 -3.67
CA ASP A 282 18.18 27.15 -2.65
C ASP A 282 19.13 26.21 -1.87
N THR A 283 18.75 24.95 -1.67
CA THR A 283 19.50 23.92 -0.93
C THR A 283 20.32 23.03 -1.86
N ILE A 284 20.21 23.20 -3.17
CA ILE A 284 20.94 22.42 -4.17
C ILE A 284 22.29 23.09 -4.41
N ASP A 285 23.38 22.32 -4.34
CA ASP A 285 24.73 22.82 -4.59
C ASP A 285 24.79 23.59 -5.93
N PRO A 286 25.30 24.84 -5.93
CA PRO A 286 25.53 25.61 -7.13
C PRO A 286 26.30 24.85 -8.24
N GLY A 287 27.17 23.90 -7.89
CA GLY A 287 27.87 23.04 -8.85
C GLY A 287 26.96 22.07 -9.62
N TYR A 288 25.97 21.46 -8.93
CA TYR A 288 24.92 20.68 -9.59
C TYR A 288 23.91 21.60 -10.29
N SER A 289 23.67 22.79 -9.74
CA SER A 289 22.73 23.79 -10.27
C SER A 289 23.04 24.26 -11.70
N LYS A 290 24.31 24.21 -12.11
CA LYS A 290 24.76 24.56 -13.47
C LYS A 290 24.47 23.46 -14.51
N ARG A 291 23.94 22.29 -14.10
CA ARG A 291 23.65 21.13 -14.97
C ARG A 291 22.28 21.25 -15.67
N GLN A 292 22.01 20.29 -16.56
CA GLN A 292 20.79 20.21 -17.39
C GLN A 292 19.48 20.17 -16.58
N PHE A 293 19.52 19.67 -15.33
CA PHE A 293 18.32 19.51 -14.49
C PHE A 293 17.65 20.86 -14.16
N ASN A 294 18.38 21.84 -13.62
CA ASN A 294 17.80 23.13 -13.25
C ASN A 294 17.21 23.87 -14.44
N ARG A 295 17.87 23.79 -15.61
CA ARG A 295 17.33 24.33 -16.87
C ARG A 295 16.02 23.63 -17.26
N LYS A 296 15.94 22.30 -17.15
CA LYS A 296 14.72 21.53 -17.41
C LYS A 296 13.62 21.87 -16.42
N LEU A 297 13.93 22.00 -15.13
CA LEU A 297 12.99 22.38 -14.08
C LEU A 297 12.45 23.78 -14.31
N TYR A 298 13.32 24.77 -14.53
CA TYR A 298 12.92 26.14 -14.82
C TYR A 298 12.04 26.21 -16.07
N HIS A 299 12.44 25.54 -17.15
CA HIS A 299 11.66 25.49 -18.38
C HIS A 299 10.28 24.82 -18.18
N LYS A 300 10.21 23.70 -17.44
CA LYS A 300 8.94 23.03 -17.13
C LYS A 300 8.03 23.93 -16.30
N LEU A 301 8.58 24.63 -15.29
CA LEU A 301 7.84 25.62 -14.51
C LEU A 301 7.30 26.73 -15.40
N GLN A 302 8.16 27.42 -16.15
CA GLN A 302 7.76 28.57 -16.96
C GLN A 302 6.69 28.23 -18.01
N ASN A 303 6.74 27.03 -18.60
CA ASN A 303 5.75 26.58 -19.58
C ASN A 303 4.44 26.07 -18.95
N THR A 304 4.41 25.84 -17.64
CA THR A 304 3.20 25.40 -16.94
C THR A 304 2.21 26.57 -16.85
N TRP A 305 1.07 26.43 -17.55
CA TRP A 305 0.01 27.44 -17.71
C TRP A 305 0.55 28.85 -18.04
N SER A 306 1.35 28.95 -19.09
CA SER A 306 1.95 30.21 -19.56
C SER A 306 0.93 31.32 -19.82
N ASP A 307 -0.29 30.96 -20.22
CA ASP A 307 -1.34 31.92 -20.55
C ASP A 307 -1.84 32.70 -19.32
N ASN A 308 -1.63 32.15 -18.12
CA ASN A 308 -2.02 32.78 -16.86
C ASN A 308 -0.92 33.65 -16.24
N ASN A 309 0.23 33.83 -16.91
CA ASN A 309 1.43 34.49 -16.36
C ASN A 309 1.19 35.90 -15.80
N THR A 310 0.24 36.64 -16.37
CA THR A 310 -0.09 38.02 -15.99
C THR A 310 -1.09 38.10 -14.83
N GLN A 311 -1.78 37.00 -14.51
CA GLN A 311 -2.81 36.96 -13.48
C GLN A 311 -2.19 36.73 -12.10
N LYS A 312 -2.88 37.16 -11.05
CA LYS A 312 -2.50 36.82 -9.67
C LYS A 312 -2.67 35.29 -9.46
N PRO A 313 -1.68 34.58 -8.88
CA PRO A 313 -1.83 33.17 -8.56
C PRO A 313 -3.01 32.96 -7.61
N ASN A 314 -3.92 32.05 -7.99
CA ASN A 314 -4.99 31.56 -7.11
C ASN A 314 -4.65 30.15 -6.60
N ASP A 315 -5.41 29.67 -5.62
CA ASP A 315 -5.16 28.37 -5.00
C ASP A 315 -5.17 27.21 -6.00
N SER A 316 -6.03 27.27 -7.03
CA SER A 316 -6.10 26.25 -8.08
C SER A 316 -4.84 26.22 -8.95
N LEU A 317 -4.31 27.38 -9.34
CA LEU A 317 -3.06 27.49 -10.09
C LEU A 317 -1.87 27.02 -9.24
N ILE A 318 -1.85 27.37 -7.95
CA ILE A 318 -0.81 26.93 -7.02
C ILE A 318 -0.84 25.41 -6.87
N LEU A 319 -1.99 24.84 -6.51
CA LEU A 319 -2.16 23.39 -6.34
C LEU A 319 -1.83 22.64 -7.63
N GLY A 320 -2.35 23.10 -8.76
CA GLY A 320 -2.03 22.53 -10.06
C GLY A 320 -0.52 22.57 -10.32
N THR A 321 0.16 23.65 -9.96
CA THR A 321 1.61 23.78 -10.21
C THR A 321 2.37 22.80 -9.35
N CYS A 322 1.99 22.67 -8.07
CA CYS A 322 2.54 21.66 -7.19
C CYS A 322 2.35 20.24 -7.76
N GLN A 323 1.16 19.90 -8.24
CA GLN A 323 0.90 18.60 -8.88
C GLN A 323 1.79 18.38 -10.11
N LYS A 324 1.87 19.36 -11.02
CA LYS A 324 2.73 19.28 -12.21
C LYS A 324 4.22 19.17 -11.87
N MET A 325 4.65 19.77 -10.76
CA MET A 325 6.01 19.61 -10.27
C MET A 325 6.24 18.22 -9.69
N LEU A 326 5.29 17.67 -8.94
CA LEU A 326 5.38 16.29 -8.45
C LEU A 326 5.35 15.25 -9.60
N ASP A 327 4.57 15.48 -10.65
CA ASP A 327 4.57 14.68 -11.88
C ASP A 327 5.98 14.65 -12.51
N PHE A 328 6.62 15.82 -12.61
CA PHE A 328 7.93 15.97 -13.22
C PHE A 328 9.07 15.40 -12.36
N LEU A 329 8.99 15.58 -11.03
CA LEU A 329 10.05 15.20 -10.11
C LEU A 329 10.01 13.74 -9.68
N VAL A 330 8.83 13.12 -9.62
CA VAL A 330 8.63 11.74 -9.11
C VAL A 330 8.23 10.80 -10.24
N VAL A 331 7.01 10.92 -10.76
CA VAL A 331 6.49 10.07 -11.84
C VAL A 331 5.28 10.70 -12.55
N GLU A 332 5.32 10.73 -13.88
CA GLU A 332 4.34 11.45 -14.71
C GLU A 332 3.03 10.68 -14.92
N SER A 333 3.06 9.35 -15.11
CA SER A 333 1.85 8.56 -15.40
C SER A 333 1.91 7.12 -14.83
N LEU A 334 0.72 6.52 -14.65
CA LEU A 334 0.48 5.12 -14.31
C LEU A 334 0.85 4.16 -15.45
N GLU A 335 0.58 4.54 -16.70
CA GLU A 335 0.72 3.68 -17.89
C GLU A 335 2.19 3.54 -18.34
N GLN A 336 3.00 4.57 -18.08
CA GLN A 336 4.46 4.53 -18.24
C GLN A 336 5.12 5.31 -17.10
N PRO A 337 5.63 4.63 -16.06
CA PRO A 337 6.28 5.30 -14.95
C PRO A 337 7.66 5.83 -15.38
N LYS A 338 7.69 6.97 -16.06
CA LYS A 338 8.91 7.69 -16.40
C LYS A 338 9.43 8.41 -15.15
N HIS A 339 10.27 7.73 -14.39
CA HIS A 339 10.83 8.22 -13.13
C HIS A 339 12.36 8.38 -13.20
N PHE A 340 12.93 8.47 -14.42
CA PHE A 340 14.37 8.66 -14.63
C PHE A 340 14.90 9.93 -13.96
N ILE A 341 14.10 11.02 -13.97
CA ILE A 341 14.47 12.27 -13.30
C ILE A 341 14.59 12.04 -11.79
N PHE A 342 13.60 11.37 -11.19
CA PHE A 342 13.64 11.02 -9.77
C PHE A 342 14.87 10.15 -9.44
N TYR A 343 15.10 9.10 -10.23
CA TYR A 343 16.25 8.21 -10.06
C TYR A 343 17.59 8.93 -10.20
N ASP A 344 17.75 9.80 -11.21
CA ASP A 344 18.95 10.62 -11.43
C ASP A 344 19.20 11.57 -10.25
N LEU A 345 18.15 12.25 -9.77
CA LEU A 345 18.25 13.14 -8.62
C LEU A 345 18.69 12.38 -7.36
N ILE A 346 18.11 11.21 -7.09
CA ILE A 346 18.46 10.39 -5.92
C ILE A 346 19.92 9.93 -5.99
N ASN A 347 20.41 9.53 -7.16
CA ASN A 347 21.79 9.06 -7.31
C ASN A 347 22.83 10.19 -7.24
N ASN A 348 22.49 11.40 -7.69
CA ASN A 348 23.43 12.52 -7.70
C ASN A 348 23.39 13.37 -6.42
N LEU A 349 22.21 13.58 -5.83
CA LEU A 349 22.01 14.46 -4.68
C LEU A 349 21.74 13.69 -3.37
N GLY A 350 21.32 12.43 -3.48
CA GLY A 350 20.94 11.61 -2.33
C GLY A 350 19.48 11.81 -1.91
N ALA A 351 18.92 10.77 -1.26
CA ALA A 351 17.51 10.74 -0.86
C ALA A 351 17.09 11.89 0.05
N THR A 352 17.90 12.28 1.02
CA THR A 352 17.55 13.34 1.99
C THR A 352 17.27 14.68 1.31
N ILE A 353 18.13 15.11 0.36
CA ILE A 353 17.97 16.40 -0.32
C ILE A 353 16.74 16.37 -1.22
N VAL A 354 16.57 15.31 -2.01
CA VAL A 354 15.44 15.17 -2.94
C VAL A 354 14.11 15.09 -2.20
N ILE A 355 14.02 14.29 -1.14
CA ILE A 355 12.82 14.23 -0.30
C ILE A 355 12.59 15.58 0.40
N GLY A 356 13.63 16.30 0.79
CA GLY A 356 13.53 17.67 1.28
C GLY A 356 12.86 18.62 0.29
N MET A 357 13.22 18.54 -0.99
CA MET A 357 12.60 19.33 -2.06
C MET A 357 11.12 18.96 -2.25
N LEU A 358 10.77 17.67 -2.21
CA LEU A 358 9.36 17.24 -2.28
C LEU A 358 8.57 17.69 -1.05
N LEU A 359 9.20 17.63 0.14
CA LEU A 359 8.60 18.08 1.39
C LEU A 359 8.35 19.59 1.38
N LYS A 360 9.24 20.40 0.80
CA LYS A 360 9.04 21.85 0.62
C LYS A 360 7.75 22.16 -0.14
N ILE A 361 7.48 21.43 -1.23
CA ILE A 361 6.22 21.56 -2.00
C ILE A 361 5.01 21.29 -1.09
N VAL A 362 5.07 20.20 -0.30
CA VAL A 362 3.98 19.80 0.59
C VAL A 362 3.80 20.75 1.78
N LEU A 363 4.89 21.30 2.33
CA LEU A 363 4.84 22.21 3.47
C LEU A 363 4.20 23.55 3.12
N PHE A 364 4.47 24.07 1.93
CA PHE A 364 3.82 25.29 1.44
C PHE A 364 2.37 25.01 0.96
N CYS A 365 2.16 23.93 0.20
CA CYS A 365 0.85 23.53 -0.30
C CYS A 365 0.44 22.17 0.30
N HIS A 366 -0.20 22.18 1.47
CA HIS A 366 -0.59 20.95 2.18
C HIS A 366 -1.52 20.06 1.35
N GLN A 367 -2.36 20.65 0.49
CA GLN A 367 -3.24 19.91 -0.42
C GLN A 367 -2.48 19.03 -1.42
N ALA A 368 -1.17 19.26 -1.63
CA ALA A 368 -0.33 18.42 -2.47
C ALA A 368 0.12 17.12 -1.77
N LYS A 369 -0.10 16.95 -0.46
CA LYS A 369 0.33 15.75 0.29
C LYS A 369 -0.25 14.44 -0.26
N PRO A 370 -1.58 14.30 -0.46
CA PRO A 370 -2.14 13.06 -1.01
C PRO A 370 -1.61 12.78 -2.42
N TYR A 371 -1.37 13.81 -3.23
CA TYR A 371 -0.76 13.65 -4.55
C TYR A 371 0.66 13.07 -4.47
N LEU A 372 1.48 13.52 -3.51
CA LEU A 372 2.79 12.94 -3.31
C LEU A 372 2.72 11.47 -2.88
N GLU A 373 1.80 11.15 -1.97
CA GLU A 373 1.54 9.77 -1.52
C GLU A 373 1.14 8.88 -2.70
N GLN A 374 0.25 9.37 -3.56
CA GLN A 374 -0.14 8.71 -4.81
C GLN A 374 1.06 8.50 -5.75
N LYS A 375 1.94 9.49 -5.92
CA LYS A 375 3.14 9.30 -6.78
C LYS A 375 4.06 8.20 -6.28
N PHE A 376 4.24 8.09 -4.97
CA PHE A 376 5.00 7.00 -4.39
C PHE A 376 4.26 5.65 -4.47
N SER A 377 2.93 5.62 -4.42
CA SER A 377 2.18 4.37 -4.63
C SER A 377 2.33 3.84 -6.05
N ILE A 378 2.35 4.73 -7.06
CA ILE A 378 2.64 4.36 -8.46
C ILE A 378 4.01 3.68 -8.57
N LEU A 379 5.05 4.28 -7.98
CA LEU A 379 6.40 3.70 -7.98
C LEU A 379 6.46 2.37 -7.22
N PHE A 380 5.79 2.30 -6.06
CA PHE A 380 5.71 1.08 -5.26
C PHE A 380 5.05 -0.06 -6.06
N ASN A 381 3.91 0.22 -6.69
CA ASN A 381 3.16 -0.75 -7.51
C ASN A 381 3.95 -1.18 -8.75
N HIS A 382 4.70 -0.26 -9.39
CA HIS A 382 5.57 -0.59 -10.52
C HIS A 382 6.69 -1.55 -10.12
N TYR A 383 7.27 -1.38 -8.93
CA TYR A 383 8.41 -2.15 -8.44
C TYR A 383 8.05 -3.26 -7.44
N GLN A 384 6.77 -3.56 -7.22
CA GLN A 384 6.30 -4.51 -6.22
C GLN A 384 6.98 -5.89 -6.34
N GLY A 385 7.21 -6.34 -7.58
CA GLY A 385 7.87 -7.63 -7.88
C GLY A 385 9.39 -7.60 -7.83
N ALA A 386 10.02 -6.43 -7.69
CA ALA A 386 11.47 -6.28 -7.62
C ALA A 386 12.00 -6.57 -6.21
N THR A 387 13.24 -7.05 -6.11
CA THR A 387 13.90 -7.24 -4.82
C THR A 387 14.37 -5.91 -4.24
N THR A 388 14.29 -5.77 -2.92
CA THR A 388 14.65 -4.57 -2.16
C THR A 388 16.09 -4.14 -2.40
N GLY A 389 17.00 -5.07 -2.69
CA GLY A 389 18.36 -4.75 -3.13
C GLY A 389 18.40 -4.04 -4.49
N LYS A 390 17.64 -4.52 -5.49
CA LYS A 390 17.59 -3.91 -6.83
C LYS A 390 16.92 -2.54 -6.86
N VAL A 391 15.97 -2.30 -5.95
CA VAL A 391 15.24 -1.03 -5.83
C VAL A 391 15.55 -0.32 -4.51
N TRP A 392 16.76 -0.47 -4.00
CA TRP A 392 17.16 0.13 -2.73
C TRP A 392 17.00 1.66 -2.73
N TRP A 393 17.21 2.31 -3.87
CA TRP A 393 16.98 3.74 -4.04
C TRP A 393 15.54 4.14 -3.68
N LEU A 394 14.55 3.31 -4.03
CA LEU A 394 13.13 3.55 -3.73
C LEU A 394 12.82 3.28 -2.27
N VAL A 395 13.34 2.17 -1.71
CA VAL A 395 13.22 1.86 -0.27
C VAL A 395 13.80 2.99 0.57
N LYS A 396 15.03 3.43 0.26
CA LYS A 396 15.69 4.55 0.94
C LYS A 396 14.87 5.84 0.83
N SER A 397 14.29 6.12 -0.34
CA SER A 397 13.43 7.28 -0.55
C SER A 397 12.15 7.22 0.29
N MET A 398 11.50 6.05 0.36
CA MET A 398 10.29 5.84 1.17
C MET A 398 10.54 5.92 2.68
N GLU A 399 11.66 5.38 3.15
CA GLU A 399 12.09 5.51 4.56
C GLU A 399 12.39 6.96 4.91
N THR A 400 13.09 7.67 4.03
CA THR A 400 13.42 9.10 4.20
C THR A 400 12.14 9.95 4.19
N LEU A 401 11.18 9.65 3.32
CA LEU A 401 9.88 10.32 3.27
C LEU A 401 9.06 10.09 4.54
N ASN A 402 9.07 8.87 5.08
CA ASN A 402 8.38 8.56 6.33
C ASN A 402 8.94 9.37 7.51
N VAL A 403 10.28 9.48 7.59
CA VAL A 403 10.94 10.34 8.58
C VAL A 403 10.54 11.81 8.36
N ALA A 404 10.62 12.30 7.13
CA ALA A 404 10.26 13.67 6.78
C ALA A 404 8.82 14.03 7.21
N PHE A 405 7.85 13.16 6.90
CA PHE A 405 6.46 13.33 7.33
C PHE A 405 6.33 13.30 8.85
N SER A 406 6.93 12.32 9.53
CA SER A 406 6.81 12.22 10.99
C SER A 406 7.44 13.39 11.74
N THR A 407 8.53 13.98 11.24
CA THR A 407 9.20 15.12 11.89
C THR A 407 8.59 16.48 11.53
N ASN A 408 8.01 16.62 10.32
CA ASN A 408 7.52 17.91 9.82
C ASN A 408 6.02 18.01 9.62
N LEU A 409 5.26 16.92 9.70
CA LEU A 409 3.79 16.91 9.56
C LEU A 409 3.10 16.06 10.64
N GLY A 410 3.83 15.14 11.27
CA GLY A 410 3.35 14.24 12.32
C GLY A 410 3.34 14.84 13.73
N GLY A 411 2.97 14.01 14.70
CA GLY A 411 2.77 14.40 16.11
C GLY A 411 4.03 14.33 16.98
N ILE A 412 5.21 14.09 16.40
CA ILE A 412 6.45 13.98 17.20
C ILE A 412 6.75 15.34 17.84
N ASN A 413 6.66 15.36 19.18
CA ASN A 413 6.83 16.56 19.97
C ASN A 413 8.30 17.05 19.91
N ARG A 414 8.50 18.35 19.63
CA ARG A 414 9.83 18.92 19.36
C ARG A 414 10.80 18.86 20.54
N CYS A 415 10.33 18.60 21.76
CA CYS A 415 11.20 18.37 22.91
C CYS A 415 12.13 17.15 22.74
N CYS A 416 11.85 16.26 21.78
CA CYS A 416 12.72 15.15 21.41
C CYS A 416 13.89 15.56 20.51
N PHE A 417 13.88 16.73 19.87
CA PHE A 417 14.85 17.17 18.85
C PHE A 417 15.82 18.27 19.30
#